data_AF-A0A426PXC2-F1
#
_entry.id   AF-A0A426PXC2-F1
#
_cell.length_a   1.000
_cell.length_b   1.000
_cell.length_c   1.000
_cell.angle_alpha   90.00
_cell.angle_beta   90.00
_cell.angle_gamma   90.00
#
_symmetry.space_group_name_H-M   'P 1'
#
loop_
_entity.id
_entity.type
_entity.pdbx_description
1 polymer ?
#
loop_
_entity_poly.entity_id
_entity_poly.type
_entity_poly.pdbx_seq_one_letter_code
_entity_poly.pdbx_strand_id
1 'polypeptide(L)'
;MTGSSERGRVGRWLAEHSRGCAAGVLTVAVAGGGVAVWSDAADRPAVATAEVAENSRRIVHTDVVDFYRKVCRAVAPVVDGPDRVSRVVEDTIGEPVDSAWTRRAGVVAEIAGTTRAAVDGLRGIDAPAGVPSPETPRGVDFAPGVGVAADRVADAAGTLDAAAGPGPGDADQARLSETTGRWQNQVGHVAGEASAALADLFGADPVPNSPTMDRIRASAECASLLDDHGVADGTVSDPAVELWGLVDAAVDGPGSVTEALDGFSDLDGQGQQDVGQAGAAVADRFERVADAARRHAGAVGRWDASRPGTPDGYGRAASRWAEDLSGMAEKAERCAGQWRQVSVSGDVDAWNSLVDGLSGQVSDLGDELSRARVRFGRDARVPNAATAEAIDAARGSDGDGAGAGGG
;
A
#
# COMPACT_ATOMS: atom_id res chain seq x y z
N MET A 1 -40.80 30.08 -34.64
CA MET A 1 -40.94 30.10 -33.17
C MET A 1 -40.31 28.82 -32.65
N THR A 2 -39.16 28.98 -31.97
CA THR A 2 -38.46 28.08 -31.01
C THR A 2 -38.73 26.56 -31.07
N GLY A 3 -37.75 25.65 -31.18
CA GLY A 3 -36.30 25.72 -31.23
C GLY A 3 -35.76 24.32 -31.53
N SER A 4 -34.73 24.22 -32.38
CA SER A 4 -34.13 22.97 -32.84
C SER A 4 -32.74 22.74 -32.24
N SER A 5 -32.49 21.49 -31.84
CA SER A 5 -31.28 20.67 -31.96
C SER A 5 -29.89 21.32 -31.88
N GLU A 6 -29.14 20.84 -30.88
CA GLU A 6 -27.82 20.19 -30.98
C GLU A 6 -26.74 20.69 -31.96
N ARG A 7 -25.49 20.64 -31.47
CA ARG A 7 -24.19 20.84 -32.16
C ARG A 7 -23.55 22.23 -32.15
N GLY A 8 -23.83 23.06 -31.14
CA GLY A 8 -23.32 24.44 -31.09
C GLY A 8 -22.54 24.86 -29.84
N ARG A 9 -22.04 23.97 -28.97
CA ARG A 9 -21.45 24.42 -27.70
C ARG A 9 -20.21 23.72 -27.12
N VAL A 10 -19.52 22.88 -27.89
CA VAL A 10 -18.21 22.31 -27.47
C VAL A 10 -17.05 22.76 -28.36
N GLY A 11 -17.32 23.46 -29.47
CA GLY A 11 -16.31 23.89 -30.46
C GLY A 11 -15.81 25.33 -30.34
N ARG A 12 -15.97 26.02 -29.19
CA ARG A 12 -15.59 27.44 -29.06
C ARG A 12 -14.79 27.80 -27.80
N TRP A 13 -14.08 26.82 -27.22
CA TRP A 13 -13.10 27.05 -26.16
C TRP A 13 -11.67 26.61 -26.54
N LEU A 14 -11.52 25.76 -27.57
CA LEU A 14 -10.22 25.30 -28.11
C LEU A 14 -9.67 26.17 -29.27
N ALA A 15 -10.20 27.38 -29.46
CA ALA A 15 -9.80 28.27 -30.55
C ALA A 15 -8.98 29.51 -30.13
N GLU A 16 -8.51 29.58 -28.87
CA GLU A 16 -7.82 30.80 -28.38
C GLU A 16 -6.39 30.61 -27.84
N HIS A 17 -5.79 29.41 -27.84
CA HIS A 17 -4.41 29.26 -27.33
C HIS A 17 -3.43 28.43 -28.19
N SER A 18 -3.74 28.15 -29.46
CA SER A 18 -2.81 27.47 -30.38
C SER A 18 -2.24 28.40 -31.46
N ARG A 19 -1.23 29.18 -31.09
CA ARG A 19 -0.16 29.70 -31.97
C ARG A 19 1.06 29.90 -31.06
N GLY A 20 2.19 29.21 -31.17
CA GLY A 20 2.75 28.27 -32.13
C GLY A 20 4.26 28.39 -31.98
N CYS A 21 5.01 27.29 -31.89
CA CYS A 21 6.47 27.29 -31.99
C CYS A 21 6.98 25.86 -32.24
N ALA A 22 7.28 25.55 -33.51
CA ALA A 22 8.38 24.67 -33.91
C ALA A 22 8.50 24.65 -35.44
N ALA A 23 9.34 25.54 -35.98
CA ALA A 23 10.08 25.31 -37.22
C ALA A 23 11.25 26.29 -37.23
N GLY A 24 12.47 25.76 -37.30
CA GLY A 24 13.69 26.55 -37.28
C GLY A 24 13.88 27.44 -38.50
N VAL A 25 14.85 28.34 -38.40
CA VAL A 25 15.98 28.46 -39.35
C VAL A 25 16.92 29.54 -38.81
N LEU A 26 18.18 29.11 -38.71
CA LEU A 26 19.38 29.92 -38.54
C LEU A 26 19.41 31.06 -39.56
N THR A 27 19.55 32.31 -39.13
CA THR A 27 20.21 33.33 -39.97
C THR A 27 21.02 34.28 -39.10
N VAL A 28 22.34 34.13 -39.20
CA VAL A 28 23.36 35.06 -38.70
C VAL A 28 23.31 36.32 -39.56
N ALA A 29 23.18 37.49 -38.94
CA ALA A 29 23.52 38.76 -39.56
C ALA A 29 24.22 39.66 -38.53
N VAL A 30 25.54 39.68 -38.64
CA VAL A 30 26.43 40.66 -38.02
C VAL A 30 26.30 41.97 -38.78
N ALA A 31 25.89 43.06 -38.13
CA ALA A 31 26.23 44.42 -38.56
C ALA A 31 25.93 45.47 -37.48
N GLY A 32 26.96 46.21 -37.07
CA GLY A 32 26.84 47.66 -36.88
C GLY A 32 26.52 48.18 -35.47
N GLY A 33 27.59 48.44 -34.70
CA GLY A 33 27.93 49.74 -34.12
C GLY A 33 26.89 50.53 -33.30
N GLY A 34 27.33 51.01 -32.12
CA GLY A 34 26.82 52.26 -31.57
C GLY A 34 26.52 52.23 -30.07
N VAL A 35 27.42 52.82 -29.32
CA VAL A 35 27.34 53.25 -27.92
C VAL A 35 26.01 53.93 -27.56
N ALA A 36 25.42 53.54 -26.42
CA ALA A 36 24.58 54.33 -25.48
C ALA A 36 23.72 53.31 -24.68
N VAL A 37 23.65 53.23 -23.35
CA VAL A 37 24.03 54.06 -22.21
C VAL A 37 24.22 53.12 -21.02
N TRP A 38 25.19 53.40 -20.17
CA TRP A 38 25.31 52.83 -18.85
C TRP A 38 24.13 53.27 -17.97
N SER A 39 23.28 52.33 -17.57
CA SER A 39 22.64 52.35 -16.25
C SER A 39 22.02 50.99 -16.01
N ASP A 40 22.77 50.16 -15.29
CA ASP A 40 22.34 49.20 -14.27
C ASP A 40 23.07 47.86 -14.42
N ALA A 41 24.35 47.88 -14.03
CA ALA A 41 25.25 46.73 -14.01
C ALA A 41 25.46 46.18 -12.58
N ALA A 42 24.55 46.48 -11.65
CA ALA A 42 24.69 46.10 -10.25
C ALA A 42 23.88 44.84 -9.84
N ASP A 43 22.87 44.39 -10.61
CA ASP A 43 21.98 43.29 -10.18
C ASP A 43 21.72 42.19 -11.22
N ARG A 44 22.75 41.74 -11.94
CA ARG A 44 22.63 40.51 -12.76
C ARG A 44 23.75 39.52 -12.42
N PRO A 45 23.43 38.31 -11.91
CA PRO A 45 24.38 37.21 -11.96
C PRO A 45 24.62 36.85 -13.42
N ALA A 46 25.89 36.74 -13.78
CA ALA A 46 26.35 36.36 -15.10
C ALA A 46 25.81 34.98 -15.50
N VAL A 47 25.27 34.91 -16.72
CA VAL A 47 24.87 33.68 -17.39
C VAL A 47 26.06 32.70 -17.40
N ALA A 48 25.76 31.46 -17.00
CA ALA A 48 26.65 30.30 -17.02
C ALA A 48 27.54 30.26 -18.28
N THR A 49 28.87 30.26 -18.09
CA THR A 49 29.79 29.82 -19.14
C THR A 49 29.63 28.30 -19.34
N ALA A 50 29.92 27.78 -20.54
CA ALA A 50 29.84 26.34 -20.81
C ALA A 50 30.66 25.50 -19.82
N GLU A 51 31.76 26.06 -19.29
CA GLU A 51 32.58 25.45 -18.24
C GLU A 51 31.87 25.39 -16.88
N VAL A 52 31.06 26.40 -16.51
CA VAL A 52 30.26 26.37 -15.27
C VAL A 52 29.13 25.34 -15.38
N ALA A 53 28.51 25.20 -16.55
CA ALA A 53 27.49 24.19 -16.81
C ALA A 53 28.06 22.75 -16.86
N GLU A 54 29.27 22.57 -17.40
CA GLU A 54 29.97 21.27 -17.40
C GLU A 54 30.42 20.88 -15.99
N ASN A 55 30.88 21.85 -15.19
CA ASN A 55 31.33 21.61 -13.82
C ASN A 55 30.15 21.36 -12.87
N SER A 56 29.03 22.09 -13.02
CA SER A 56 27.81 21.86 -12.23
C SER A 56 27.17 20.49 -12.50
N ARG A 57 27.39 19.88 -13.67
CA ARG A 57 26.95 18.51 -13.97
C ARG A 57 27.75 17.42 -13.23
N ARG A 58 28.92 17.75 -12.68
CA ARG A 58 29.83 16.80 -12.01
C ARG A 58 29.91 16.99 -10.49
N ILE A 59 29.46 18.12 -9.98
CA ILE A 59 29.51 18.46 -8.55
C ILE A 59 28.32 17.83 -7.82
N VAL A 60 28.59 17.20 -6.68
CA VAL A 60 27.53 16.79 -5.74
C VAL A 60 27.18 17.98 -4.85
N HIS A 61 25.93 18.45 -4.95
CA HIS A 61 25.41 19.54 -4.14
C HIS A 61 25.04 19.02 -2.74
N THR A 62 25.98 19.10 -1.80
CA THR A 62 25.85 18.46 -0.47
C THR A 62 24.75 19.12 0.38
N ASP A 63 24.53 20.41 0.19
CA ASP A 63 23.41 21.18 0.75
C ASP A 63 22.05 20.66 0.28
N VAL A 64 21.91 20.33 -1.01
CA VAL A 64 20.70 19.70 -1.56
C VAL A 64 20.53 18.27 -1.04
N VAL A 65 21.62 17.50 -0.92
CA VAL A 65 21.57 16.15 -0.32
C VAL A 65 21.10 16.21 1.12
N ASP A 66 21.67 17.10 1.95
CA ASP A 66 21.28 17.24 3.35
C ASP A 66 19.86 17.78 3.52
N PHE A 67 19.42 18.66 2.61
CA PHE A 67 18.03 19.10 2.52
C PHE A 67 17.08 17.92 2.31
N TYR A 68 17.25 17.13 1.25
CA TYR A 68 16.36 15.98 0.99
C TYR A 68 16.46 14.90 2.07
N ARG A 69 17.63 14.69 2.69
CA ARG A 69 17.74 13.79 3.86
C ARG A 69 16.87 14.23 5.04
N LYS A 70 16.78 15.54 5.30
CA LYS A 70 15.88 16.08 6.33
C LYS A 70 14.42 15.89 5.94
N VAL A 71 14.06 16.14 4.68
CA VAL A 71 12.69 15.95 4.16
C VAL A 71 12.27 14.48 4.27
N CYS A 72 13.06 13.55 3.72
CA CYS A 72 12.77 12.12 3.78
C CYS A 72 12.65 11.62 5.23
N ARG A 73 13.51 12.10 6.14
CA ARG A 73 13.44 11.76 7.56
C ARG A 73 12.17 12.26 8.23
N ALA A 74 11.68 13.45 7.86
CA ALA A 74 10.44 13.98 8.39
C ALA A 74 9.21 13.18 7.88
N VAL A 75 9.23 12.75 6.62
CA VAL A 75 8.08 12.09 5.96
C VAL A 75 8.02 10.58 6.19
N ALA A 76 9.17 9.89 6.33
CA ALA A 76 9.23 8.43 6.44
C ALA A 76 8.28 7.84 7.51
N PRO A 77 8.20 8.38 8.74
CA PRO A 77 7.30 7.84 9.77
C PRO A 77 5.81 7.92 9.42
N VAL A 78 5.42 8.86 8.53
CA VAL A 78 4.04 9.01 8.04
C VAL A 78 3.74 7.97 6.97
N VAL A 79 4.68 7.76 6.04
CA VAL A 79 4.59 6.75 4.99
C VAL A 79 4.57 5.33 5.56
N ASP A 80 5.22 5.10 6.70
CA ASP A 80 5.20 3.83 7.45
C ASP A 80 3.91 3.62 8.28
N GLY A 81 3.00 4.60 8.33
CA GLY A 81 1.75 4.52 9.08
C GLY A 81 0.91 3.27 8.79
N PRO A 82 0.65 2.91 7.53
CA PRO A 82 -0.12 1.71 7.18
C PRO A 82 0.46 0.42 7.75
N ASP A 83 1.79 0.28 7.76
CA ASP A 83 2.45 -0.90 8.34
C ASP A 83 2.24 -1.01 9.84
N ARG A 84 2.27 0.13 10.55
CA ARG A 84 2.00 0.17 11.99
C ARG A 84 0.57 -0.26 12.30
N VAL A 85 -0.40 0.18 11.49
CA VAL A 85 -1.79 -0.26 11.59
C VAL A 85 -1.90 -1.76 11.33
N SER A 86 -1.30 -2.27 10.25
CA SER A 86 -1.32 -3.69 9.93
C SER A 86 -0.71 -4.55 11.04
N ARG A 87 0.41 -4.12 11.65
CA ARG A 87 1.02 -4.83 12.79
C ARG A 87 0.11 -4.87 14.01
N VAL A 88 -0.50 -3.74 14.41
CA VAL A 88 -1.40 -3.77 15.58
C VAL A 88 -2.67 -4.56 15.31
N VAL A 89 -3.16 -4.58 14.06
CA VAL A 89 -4.27 -5.45 13.67
C VAL A 89 -3.85 -6.91 13.82
N GLU A 90 -2.71 -7.30 13.27
CA GLU A 90 -2.13 -8.65 13.40
C GLU A 90 -1.99 -9.08 14.87
N ASP A 91 -1.38 -8.21 15.70
CA ASP A 91 -1.09 -8.47 17.12
C ASP A 91 -2.34 -8.56 18.00
N THR A 92 -3.49 -8.09 17.52
CA THR A 92 -4.75 -8.06 18.29
C THR A 92 -5.76 -9.10 17.81
N ILE A 93 -5.41 -9.93 16.81
CA ILE A 93 -6.24 -11.06 16.39
C ILE A 93 -6.29 -12.12 17.50
N GLY A 94 -7.51 -12.45 17.93
CA GLY A 94 -7.79 -13.35 19.05
C GLY A 94 -7.97 -12.65 20.40
N GLU A 95 -7.77 -11.32 20.48
CA GLU A 95 -8.02 -10.56 21.71
C GLU A 95 -9.49 -10.20 21.91
N PRO A 96 -9.94 -9.93 23.16
CA PRO A 96 -11.24 -9.32 23.41
C PRO A 96 -11.41 -8.00 22.66
N VAL A 97 -12.62 -7.75 22.16
CA VAL A 97 -12.96 -6.59 21.30
C VAL A 97 -12.48 -5.26 21.88
N ASP A 98 -12.69 -5.01 23.17
CA ASP A 98 -12.29 -3.74 23.81
C ASP A 98 -10.76 -3.57 23.94
N SER A 99 -10.04 -4.68 24.18
CA SER A 99 -8.56 -4.68 24.20
C SER A 99 -8.02 -4.37 22.81
N ALA A 100 -8.51 -5.09 21.79
CA ALA A 100 -8.14 -4.89 20.40
C ALA A 100 -8.44 -3.46 19.95
N TRP A 101 -9.63 -2.94 20.28
CA TRP A 101 -10.01 -1.56 20.00
C TRP A 101 -9.04 -0.55 20.62
N THR A 102 -8.78 -0.68 21.93
CA THR A 102 -7.92 0.25 22.68
C THR A 102 -6.51 0.31 22.09
N ARG A 103 -5.94 -0.86 21.77
CA ARG A 103 -4.61 -0.94 21.15
C ARG A 103 -4.59 -0.33 19.74
N ARG A 104 -5.57 -0.67 18.88
CA ARG A 104 -5.65 -0.14 17.51
C ARG A 104 -5.87 1.37 17.50
N ALA A 105 -6.80 1.88 18.32
CA ALA A 105 -7.06 3.30 18.46
C ALA A 105 -5.83 4.07 18.96
N GLY A 106 -5.08 3.49 19.91
CA GLY A 106 -3.83 4.05 20.40
C GLY A 106 -2.79 4.25 19.28
N VAL A 107 -2.59 3.24 18.44
CA VAL A 107 -1.65 3.34 17.30
C VAL A 107 -2.10 4.38 16.28
N VAL A 108 -3.39 4.48 15.97
CA VAL A 108 -3.91 5.52 15.06
C VAL A 108 -3.69 6.92 15.63
N ALA A 109 -3.91 7.12 16.93
CA ALA A 109 -3.63 8.38 17.60
C ALA A 109 -2.14 8.73 17.58
N GLU A 110 -1.25 7.75 17.78
CA GLU A 110 0.19 7.94 17.64
C GLU A 110 0.60 8.31 16.22
N ILE A 111 -0.01 7.71 15.19
CA ILE A 111 0.23 8.06 13.79
C ILE A 111 -0.20 9.51 13.55
N ALA A 112 -1.40 9.91 14.00
CA ALA A 112 -1.83 11.31 13.90
C ALA A 112 -0.84 12.27 14.60
N GLY A 113 -0.32 11.90 15.78
CA GLY A 113 0.75 12.64 16.47
C GLY A 113 2.03 12.73 15.64
N THR A 114 2.43 11.61 15.03
CA THR A 114 3.60 11.51 14.15
C THR A 114 3.45 12.40 12.92
N THR A 115 2.27 12.44 12.30
CA THR A 115 1.99 13.27 11.13
C THR A 115 2.07 14.76 11.46
N ARG A 116 1.53 15.19 12.61
CA ARG A 116 1.68 16.60 13.05
C ARG A 116 3.15 16.96 13.27
N ALA A 117 3.92 16.09 13.93
CA ALA A 117 5.35 16.30 14.12
C ALA A 117 6.13 16.33 12.79
N ALA A 118 5.71 15.56 11.79
CA ALA A 118 6.28 15.61 10.45
C ALA A 118 6.02 16.95 9.75
N VAL A 119 4.79 17.49 9.86
CA VAL A 119 4.44 18.83 9.35
C VAL A 119 5.31 19.92 9.99
N ASP A 120 5.42 19.91 11.32
CA ASP A 120 6.28 20.87 12.04
C ASP A 120 7.75 20.70 11.66
N GLY A 121 8.19 19.45 11.49
CA GLY A 121 9.52 19.09 11.01
C GLY A 121 9.81 19.67 9.63
N LEU A 122 8.90 19.51 8.67
CA LEU A 122 9.01 20.06 7.31
C LEU A 122 9.09 21.60 7.35
N ARG A 123 8.21 22.25 8.10
CA ARG A 123 8.19 23.73 8.24
C ARG A 123 9.47 24.28 8.87
N GLY A 124 10.18 23.48 9.66
CA GLY A 124 11.45 23.83 10.27
C GLY A 124 12.69 23.55 9.41
N ILE A 125 12.55 23.04 8.18
CA ILE A 125 13.70 22.77 7.30
C ILE A 125 14.14 24.06 6.62
N ASP A 126 15.37 24.48 6.90
CA ASP A 126 16.05 25.51 6.11
C ASP A 126 16.35 24.97 4.70
N ALA A 127 15.64 25.50 3.71
CA ALA A 127 15.76 25.09 2.32
C ALA A 127 16.85 25.90 1.59
N PRO A 128 17.71 25.26 0.77
CA PRO A 128 18.70 25.96 -0.06
C PRO A 128 18.02 26.92 -1.06
N ALA A 129 18.67 28.06 -1.33
CA ALA A 129 18.20 29.04 -2.31
C ALA A 129 19.30 29.40 -3.31
N GLY A 130 18.91 29.60 -4.57
CA GLY A 130 19.83 29.98 -5.65
C GLY A 130 20.81 28.88 -6.04
N VAL A 131 20.43 27.60 -5.85
CA VAL A 131 21.27 26.45 -6.22
C VAL A 131 21.45 26.44 -7.74
N PRO A 132 22.69 26.44 -8.27
CA PRO A 132 22.91 26.43 -9.71
C PRO A 132 22.29 25.20 -10.38
N SER A 133 21.41 25.43 -11.35
CA SER A 133 20.81 24.39 -12.19
C SER A 133 21.11 24.66 -13.67
N PRO A 134 21.42 23.63 -14.48
CA PRO A 134 21.57 23.79 -15.93
C PRO A 134 20.30 24.29 -16.61
N GLU A 135 19.13 24.06 -16.00
CA GLU A 135 17.82 24.33 -16.57
C GLU A 135 17.26 25.69 -16.13
N THR A 136 17.76 26.24 -15.02
CA THR A 136 17.22 27.44 -14.36
C THR A 136 18.31 28.51 -14.20
N PRO A 137 18.34 29.55 -15.06
CA PRO A 137 19.39 30.58 -15.04
C PRO A 137 19.48 31.40 -13.74
N ARG A 138 18.43 31.41 -12.91
CA ARG A 138 18.38 32.11 -11.62
C ARG A 138 18.76 31.20 -10.43
N GLY A 139 19.05 29.93 -10.68
CA GLY A 139 19.12 28.89 -9.66
C GLY A 139 17.75 28.45 -9.18
N VAL A 140 17.72 27.35 -8.43
CA VAL A 140 16.51 26.75 -7.82
C VAL A 140 16.39 27.20 -6.37
N ASP A 141 15.18 27.52 -5.93
CA ASP A 141 14.84 27.85 -4.55
C ASP A 141 13.85 26.83 -4.02
N PHE A 142 14.27 26.05 -3.02
CA PHE A 142 13.52 24.90 -2.51
C PHE A 142 12.53 25.28 -1.40
N ALA A 143 12.57 26.51 -0.88
CA ALA A 143 11.72 26.93 0.23
C ALA A 143 10.20 26.90 -0.08
N PRO A 144 9.73 27.33 -1.26
CA PRO A 144 8.31 27.27 -1.61
C PRO A 144 7.77 25.83 -1.67
N GLY A 145 8.57 24.89 -2.22
CA GLY A 145 8.18 23.49 -2.35
C GLY A 145 7.94 22.81 -0.99
N VAL A 146 8.78 23.10 0.01
CA VAL A 146 8.62 22.55 1.37
C VAL A 146 7.35 23.05 2.05
N GLY A 147 7.00 24.33 1.86
CA GLY A 147 5.77 24.91 2.41
C GLY A 147 4.53 24.21 1.85
N VAL A 148 4.48 24.03 0.53
CA VAL A 148 3.40 23.32 -0.16
C VAL A 148 3.29 21.86 0.30
N ALA A 149 4.43 21.17 0.40
CA ALA A 149 4.46 19.79 0.89
C ALA A 149 3.95 19.68 2.34
N ALA A 150 4.36 20.60 3.22
CA ALA A 150 3.91 20.62 4.61
C ALA A 150 2.40 20.88 4.73
N ASP A 151 1.85 21.80 3.93
CA ASP A 151 0.41 22.11 3.95
C ASP A 151 -0.43 20.95 3.41
N ARG A 152 0.04 20.28 2.34
CA ARG A 152 -0.61 19.08 1.79
C ARG A 152 -0.69 17.94 2.82
N VAL A 153 0.40 17.67 3.54
CA VAL A 153 0.42 16.66 4.63
C VAL A 153 -0.45 17.10 5.81
N ALA A 154 -0.49 18.40 6.13
CA ALA A 154 -1.32 18.93 7.22
C ALA A 154 -2.81 18.78 6.94
N ASP A 155 -3.26 19.05 5.71
CA ASP A 155 -4.64 18.87 5.28
C ASP A 155 -5.07 17.42 5.41
N ALA A 156 -4.21 16.48 4.97
CA ALA A 156 -4.45 15.06 5.11
C ALA A 156 -4.52 14.62 6.59
N ALA A 157 -3.64 15.15 7.45
CA ALA A 157 -3.61 14.85 8.88
C ALA A 157 -4.91 15.23 9.60
N GLY A 158 -5.56 16.32 9.19
CA GLY A 158 -6.85 16.76 9.77
C GLY A 158 -7.96 15.72 9.66
N THR A 159 -7.84 14.75 8.75
CA THR A 159 -8.81 13.67 8.57
C THR A 159 -8.66 12.52 9.58
N LEU A 160 -7.45 12.33 10.15
CA LEU A 160 -7.16 11.28 11.15
C LEU A 160 -7.69 11.64 12.54
N ASP A 161 -7.66 12.93 12.90
CA ASP A 161 -8.08 13.41 14.22
C ASP A 161 -9.59 13.25 14.49
N ALA A 162 -10.39 13.18 13.41
CA ALA A 162 -11.82 12.93 13.48
C ALA A 162 -12.17 11.43 13.66
N ALA A 163 -11.19 10.52 13.58
CA ALA A 163 -11.42 9.09 13.52
C ALA A 163 -11.47 8.38 14.89
N ALA A 164 -11.04 9.06 15.96
CA ALA A 164 -11.14 8.56 17.34
C ALA A 164 -12.58 8.73 17.86
N GLY A 165 -13.50 7.91 17.36
CA GLY A 165 -14.89 7.85 17.83
C GLY A 165 -15.05 7.05 19.14
N PRO A 166 -16.27 7.04 19.71
CA PRO A 166 -16.57 6.17 20.85
C PRO A 166 -16.39 4.69 20.48
N GLY A 167 -15.92 3.89 21.44
CA GLY A 167 -15.65 2.46 21.27
C GLY A 167 -16.87 1.66 20.78
N PRO A 168 -16.64 0.45 20.23
CA PRO A 168 -17.69 -0.40 19.68
C PRO A 168 -18.70 -0.85 20.75
N GLY A 169 -18.32 -0.80 22.03
CA GLY A 169 -19.06 -1.43 23.12
C GLY A 169 -18.81 -2.93 23.14
N ASP A 170 -19.29 -3.58 24.19
CA ASP A 170 -19.05 -5.00 24.43
C ASP A 170 -19.64 -5.84 23.27
N ALA A 171 -18.78 -6.59 22.58
CA ALA A 171 -19.07 -7.65 21.60
C ALA A 171 -19.36 -7.29 20.12
N ASP A 172 -19.20 -6.05 19.65
CA ASP A 172 -19.41 -5.75 18.22
C ASP A 172 -18.13 -5.91 17.37
N GLN A 173 -17.77 -7.16 17.07
CA GLN A 173 -16.64 -7.51 16.19
C GLN A 173 -16.81 -6.92 14.78
N ALA A 174 -18.04 -6.84 14.27
CA ALA A 174 -18.32 -6.26 12.95
C ALA A 174 -17.97 -4.77 12.93
N ARG A 175 -18.34 -4.03 13.98
CA ARG A 175 -18.01 -2.62 14.13
C ARG A 175 -16.52 -2.36 14.37
N LEU A 176 -15.83 -3.27 15.07
CA LEU A 176 -14.36 -3.22 15.19
C LEU A 176 -13.71 -3.36 13.80
N SER A 177 -14.14 -4.33 13.00
CA SER A 177 -13.65 -4.56 11.64
C SER A 177 -13.94 -3.38 10.72
N GLU A 178 -15.18 -2.87 10.71
CA GLU A 178 -15.57 -1.70 9.91
C GLU A 178 -14.71 -0.48 10.26
N THR A 179 -14.52 -0.20 11.54
CA THR A 179 -13.74 0.96 11.98
C THR A 179 -12.26 0.79 11.69
N THR A 180 -11.73 -0.43 11.86
CA THR A 180 -10.35 -0.75 11.47
C THR A 180 -10.14 -0.50 9.97
N GLY A 181 -11.07 -0.93 9.11
CA GLY A 181 -11.02 -0.66 7.67
C GLY A 181 -11.03 0.84 7.35
N ARG A 182 -11.84 1.63 8.06
CA ARG A 182 -11.81 3.11 7.93
C ARG A 182 -10.47 3.70 8.33
N TRP A 183 -9.89 3.27 9.45
CA TRP A 183 -8.58 3.74 9.89
C TRP A 183 -7.47 3.37 8.90
N GLN A 184 -7.49 2.14 8.36
CA GLN A 184 -6.54 1.72 7.33
C GLN A 184 -6.65 2.61 6.08
N ASN A 185 -7.86 2.91 5.62
CA ASN A 185 -8.08 3.80 4.47
C ASN A 185 -7.58 5.23 4.73
N GLN A 186 -7.87 5.79 5.91
CA GLN A 186 -7.45 7.14 6.27
C GLN A 186 -5.93 7.23 6.42
N VAL A 187 -5.32 6.29 7.14
CA VAL A 187 -3.86 6.24 7.30
C VAL A 187 -3.18 6.01 5.95
N GLY A 188 -3.74 5.15 5.10
CA GLY A 188 -3.29 4.95 3.72
C GLY A 188 -3.37 6.22 2.88
N HIS A 189 -4.46 6.96 2.98
CA HIS A 189 -4.61 8.25 2.29
C HIS A 189 -3.55 9.26 2.76
N VAL A 190 -3.34 9.41 4.07
CA VAL A 190 -2.31 10.32 4.61
C VAL A 190 -0.90 9.92 4.17
N ALA A 191 -0.58 8.63 4.18
CA ALA A 191 0.69 8.12 3.67
C ALA A 191 0.84 8.41 2.16
N GLY A 192 -0.21 8.21 1.37
CA GLY A 192 -0.24 8.51 -0.06
C GLY A 192 -0.03 9.99 -0.36
N GLU A 193 -0.70 10.89 0.37
CA GLU A 193 -0.52 12.34 0.25
C GLU A 193 0.89 12.77 0.64
N ALA A 194 1.50 12.14 1.65
CA ALA A 194 2.87 12.41 2.05
C ALA A 194 3.88 11.96 0.98
N SER A 195 3.67 10.80 0.36
CA SER A 195 4.47 10.34 -0.79
C SER A 195 4.27 11.24 -2.02
N ALA A 196 3.04 11.68 -2.30
CA ALA A 196 2.75 12.60 -3.40
C ALA A 196 3.40 13.97 -3.18
N ALA A 197 3.35 14.51 -1.96
CA ALA A 197 4.04 15.74 -1.59
C ALA A 197 5.57 15.63 -1.77
N LEU A 198 6.15 14.47 -1.46
CA LEU A 198 7.56 14.19 -1.73
C LEU A 198 7.86 14.18 -3.24
N ALA A 199 7.04 13.47 -4.03
CA ALA A 199 7.18 13.42 -5.49
C ALA A 199 7.03 14.81 -6.13
N ASP A 200 6.05 15.60 -5.70
CA ASP A 200 5.84 16.98 -6.15
C ASP A 200 7.07 17.85 -5.82
N LEU A 201 7.69 17.68 -4.65
CA LEU A 201 8.91 18.42 -4.29
C LEU A 201 10.09 18.05 -5.21
N PHE A 202 10.24 16.79 -5.57
CA PHE A 202 11.25 16.36 -6.55
C PHE A 202 10.94 16.83 -7.99
N GLY A 203 9.66 17.00 -8.32
CA GLY A 203 9.20 17.45 -9.64
C GLY A 203 9.21 18.97 -9.83
N ALA A 204 8.84 19.73 -8.80
CA ALA A 204 8.81 21.19 -8.80
C ALA A 204 10.22 21.79 -8.72
N ASP A 205 11.09 21.18 -7.91
CA ASP A 205 12.46 21.61 -7.69
C ASP A 205 13.43 20.51 -8.15
N PRO A 206 13.64 20.34 -9.47
CA PRO A 206 14.43 19.23 -9.99
C PRO A 206 15.86 19.31 -9.46
N VAL A 207 16.33 18.17 -8.94
CA VAL A 207 17.69 18.04 -8.43
C VAL A 207 18.69 18.37 -9.54
N PRO A 208 19.70 19.21 -9.28
CA PRO A 208 20.46 19.89 -10.32
C PRO A 208 21.26 18.95 -11.24
N ASN A 209 21.55 17.72 -10.82
CA ASN A 209 22.27 16.72 -11.61
C ASN A 209 22.11 15.28 -11.07
N SER A 210 22.44 14.30 -11.92
CA SER A 210 22.36 12.87 -11.58
C SER A 210 23.26 12.44 -10.41
N PRO A 211 24.53 12.88 -10.28
CA PRO A 211 25.36 12.54 -9.11
C PRO A 211 24.75 12.96 -7.76
N THR A 212 24.06 14.10 -7.72
CA THR A 212 23.35 14.56 -6.51
C THR A 212 22.13 13.67 -6.23
N MET A 213 21.35 13.31 -7.26
CA MET A 213 20.24 12.34 -7.13
C MET A 213 20.70 10.97 -6.64
N ASP A 214 21.80 10.45 -7.18
CA ASP A 214 22.35 9.16 -6.79
C ASP A 214 22.77 9.17 -5.32
N ARG A 215 23.30 10.29 -4.83
CA ARG A 215 23.65 10.49 -3.42
C ARG A 215 22.43 10.54 -2.51
N ILE A 216 21.34 11.18 -2.97
CA ILE A 216 20.06 11.23 -2.24
C ILE A 216 19.45 9.83 -2.16
N ARG A 217 19.34 9.11 -3.29
CA ARG A 217 18.82 7.74 -3.34
C ARG A 217 19.63 6.76 -2.50
N ALA A 218 20.95 6.91 -2.46
CA ALA A 218 21.83 6.08 -1.64
C ALA A 218 21.81 6.43 -0.14
N SER A 219 21.09 7.50 0.26
CA SER A 219 20.98 7.87 1.68
C SER A 219 20.00 6.95 2.40
N ALA A 220 20.33 6.56 3.63
CA ALA A 220 19.48 5.69 4.44
C ALA A 220 18.09 6.30 4.69
N GLU A 221 17.99 7.63 4.71
CA GLU A 221 16.75 8.34 4.96
C GLU A 221 15.78 8.31 3.76
N CYS A 222 16.29 8.31 2.52
CA CYS A 222 15.45 8.39 1.32
C CYS A 222 15.35 7.07 0.55
N ALA A 223 16.25 6.11 0.77
CA ALA A 223 16.34 4.89 -0.03
C ALA A 223 15.01 4.12 -0.11
N SER A 224 14.27 3.99 0.99
CA SER A 224 12.99 3.28 1.01
C SER A 224 11.80 4.09 0.48
N LEU A 225 11.93 5.42 0.40
CA LEU A 225 10.87 6.31 -0.08
C LEU A 225 10.96 6.58 -1.59
N LEU A 226 12.15 6.41 -2.15
CA LEU A 226 12.46 6.67 -3.56
C LEU A 226 12.67 5.38 -4.37
N ASP A 227 12.30 4.24 -3.78
CA ASP A 227 12.35 2.96 -4.48
C ASP A 227 11.10 2.83 -5.36
N ASP A 228 11.28 2.66 -6.67
CA ASP A 228 10.18 2.72 -7.67
C ASP A 228 9.27 1.47 -7.64
N HIS A 229 9.33 0.65 -6.58
CA HIS A 229 8.58 -0.60 -6.39
C HIS A 229 8.54 -1.56 -7.60
N GLY A 230 9.47 -1.40 -8.56
CA GLY A 230 9.63 -2.22 -9.75
C GLY A 230 8.57 -2.06 -10.85
N VAL A 231 7.57 -1.18 -10.71
CA VAL A 231 6.47 -1.03 -11.70
C VAL A 231 6.16 0.44 -11.97
N ALA A 232 6.24 0.83 -13.24
CA ALA A 232 5.94 2.20 -13.65
C ALA A 232 4.48 2.61 -13.39
N ASP A 233 4.27 3.88 -13.05
CA ASP A 233 2.93 4.46 -12.87
C ASP A 233 2.03 4.23 -14.09
N GLY A 234 0.76 3.92 -13.82
CA GLY A 234 -0.24 3.62 -14.84
C GLY A 234 -0.08 2.26 -15.54
N THR A 235 0.92 1.47 -15.18
CA THR A 235 1.11 0.11 -15.72
C THR A 235 0.52 -0.92 -14.77
N VAL A 236 -0.34 -1.80 -15.28
CA VAL A 236 -0.88 -2.93 -14.50
C VAL A 236 0.19 -4.00 -14.35
N SER A 237 0.42 -4.46 -13.12
CA SER A 237 1.27 -5.62 -12.84
C SER A 237 0.44 -6.91 -12.86
N ASP A 238 0.48 -7.64 -13.98
CA ASP A 238 -0.18 -8.96 -14.08
C ASP A 238 0.27 -9.95 -12.99
N PRO A 239 1.58 -10.06 -12.65
CA PRO A 239 2.01 -10.94 -11.56
C PRO A 239 1.38 -10.57 -10.21
N ALA A 240 1.19 -9.27 -9.95
CA ALA A 240 0.54 -8.82 -8.72
C ALA A 240 -0.95 -9.15 -8.70
N VAL A 241 -1.67 -8.91 -9.80
CA VAL A 241 -3.09 -9.27 -9.94
C VAL A 241 -3.28 -10.77 -9.72
N GLU A 242 -2.44 -11.60 -10.34
CA GLU A 242 -2.49 -13.05 -10.20
C GLU A 242 -2.23 -13.50 -8.75
N LEU A 243 -1.20 -12.96 -8.09
CA LEU A 243 -0.87 -13.37 -6.72
C LEU A 243 -2.00 -12.99 -5.74
N TRP A 244 -2.55 -11.78 -5.87
CA TRP A 244 -3.71 -11.36 -5.07
C TRP A 244 -4.92 -12.25 -5.33
N GLY A 245 -5.18 -12.63 -6.59
CA GLY A 245 -6.23 -13.60 -6.93
C GLY A 245 -6.03 -14.97 -6.29
N LEU A 246 -4.80 -15.49 -6.22
CA LEU A 246 -4.50 -16.76 -5.54
C LEU A 246 -4.75 -16.68 -4.02
N VAL A 247 -4.45 -15.54 -3.40
CA VAL A 247 -4.70 -15.29 -1.97
C VAL A 247 -6.19 -15.13 -1.71
N ASP A 248 -6.90 -14.36 -2.53
CA ASP A 248 -8.35 -14.16 -2.39
C ASP A 248 -9.09 -15.49 -2.61
N ALA A 249 -8.67 -16.32 -3.57
CA ALA A 249 -9.21 -17.66 -3.74
C ALA A 249 -9.00 -18.57 -2.51
N ALA A 250 -7.88 -18.39 -1.80
CA ALA A 250 -7.57 -19.16 -0.59
C ALA A 250 -8.39 -18.74 0.63
N VAL A 251 -8.80 -17.47 0.70
CA VAL A 251 -9.52 -16.91 1.85
C VAL A 251 -11.03 -16.87 1.60
N ASP A 252 -11.48 -16.36 0.47
CA ASP A 252 -12.88 -16.03 0.21
C ASP A 252 -13.46 -16.78 -1.02
N GLY A 253 -12.63 -17.54 -1.76
CA GLY A 253 -13.06 -18.28 -2.95
C GLY A 253 -13.71 -19.64 -2.67
N PRO A 254 -14.28 -20.30 -3.69
CA PRO A 254 -14.80 -21.65 -3.57
C PRO A 254 -13.72 -22.67 -3.17
N GLY A 255 -13.99 -23.47 -2.14
CA GLY A 255 -13.04 -24.43 -1.58
C GLY A 255 -11.91 -23.80 -0.77
N SER A 256 -12.08 -22.55 -0.35
CA SER A 256 -11.18 -21.78 0.51
C SER A 256 -11.02 -22.38 1.89
N VAL A 257 -10.03 -21.85 2.61
CA VAL A 257 -9.79 -22.22 4.01
C VAL A 257 -10.92 -21.71 4.92
N THR A 258 -11.45 -20.50 4.66
CA THR A 258 -12.59 -19.97 5.43
C THR A 258 -13.83 -20.83 5.26
N GLU A 259 -14.18 -21.22 4.03
CA GLU A 259 -15.31 -22.14 3.79
C GLU A 259 -15.13 -23.48 4.54
N ALA A 260 -13.90 -24.01 4.54
CA ALA A 260 -13.59 -25.24 5.27
C ALA A 260 -13.74 -25.09 6.80
N LEU A 261 -13.39 -23.93 7.35
CA LEU A 261 -13.56 -23.59 8.77
C LEU A 261 -15.04 -23.37 9.13
N ASP A 262 -15.79 -22.66 8.28
CA ASP A 262 -17.23 -22.42 8.48
C ASP A 262 -18.03 -23.72 8.51
N GLY A 263 -17.57 -24.74 7.77
CA GLY A 263 -18.16 -26.07 7.76
C GLY A 263 -18.20 -26.78 9.13
N PHE A 264 -17.50 -26.30 10.16
CA PHE A 264 -17.67 -26.80 11.53
C PHE A 264 -19.05 -26.47 12.11
N SER A 265 -19.66 -25.36 11.68
CA SER A 265 -21.03 -24.99 12.12
C SER A 265 -22.10 -25.98 11.66
N ASP A 266 -21.87 -26.69 10.55
CA ASP A 266 -22.77 -27.73 10.03
C ASP A 266 -22.82 -29.00 10.90
N LEU A 267 -21.86 -29.18 11.82
CA LEU A 267 -21.77 -30.41 12.62
C LEU A 267 -22.94 -30.56 13.61
N ASP A 268 -23.51 -29.44 14.07
CA ASP A 268 -24.60 -29.39 15.07
C ASP A 268 -25.92 -30.03 14.56
N GLY A 269 -26.05 -30.22 13.24
CA GLY A 269 -27.24 -30.78 12.60
C GLY A 269 -27.13 -32.24 12.12
N GLN A 270 -25.98 -32.89 12.28
CA GLN A 270 -25.65 -34.14 11.54
C GLN A 270 -26.09 -35.45 12.21
N GLY A 271 -26.85 -35.43 13.31
CA GLY A 271 -27.56 -36.62 13.83
C GLY A 271 -26.65 -37.82 14.12
N GLN A 272 -25.45 -37.58 14.63
CA GLN A 272 -24.46 -38.61 14.93
C GLN A 272 -24.99 -39.54 16.04
N GLN A 273 -24.86 -40.85 15.83
CA GLN A 273 -25.49 -41.86 16.69
C GLN A 273 -24.61 -42.27 17.89
N ASP A 274 -23.31 -42.04 17.80
CA ASP A 274 -22.32 -42.33 18.84
C ASP A 274 -21.09 -41.40 18.76
N VAL A 275 -20.25 -41.45 19.80
CA VAL A 275 -19.03 -40.64 19.94
C VAL A 275 -17.98 -40.97 18.87
N GLY A 276 -17.91 -42.22 18.40
CA GLY A 276 -16.96 -42.63 17.37
C GLY A 276 -17.27 -41.97 16.02
N GLN A 277 -18.55 -41.90 15.67
CA GLN A 277 -19.05 -41.20 14.48
C GLN A 277 -18.88 -39.68 14.60
N ALA A 278 -19.16 -39.10 15.76
CA ALA A 278 -18.95 -37.68 16.01
C ALA A 278 -17.45 -37.32 15.90
N GLY A 279 -16.56 -38.14 16.46
CA GLY A 279 -15.11 -37.99 16.33
C GLY A 279 -14.63 -38.05 14.88
N ALA A 280 -15.17 -38.97 14.08
CA ALA A 280 -14.87 -39.05 12.65
C ALA A 280 -15.28 -37.77 11.91
N ALA A 281 -16.51 -37.28 12.17
CA ALA A 281 -17.02 -36.09 11.51
C ALA A 281 -16.18 -34.85 11.79
N VAL A 282 -15.75 -34.66 13.05
CA VAL A 282 -14.84 -33.56 13.43
C VAL A 282 -13.47 -33.73 12.77
N ALA A 283 -12.90 -34.95 12.78
CA ALA A 283 -11.62 -35.24 12.12
C ALA A 283 -11.68 -34.89 10.62
N ASP A 284 -12.73 -35.32 9.91
CA ASP A 284 -12.91 -35.05 8.49
C ASP A 284 -13.05 -33.54 8.20
N ARG A 285 -13.56 -32.73 9.14
CA ARG A 285 -13.59 -31.25 9.00
C ARG A 285 -12.18 -30.66 9.09
N PHE A 286 -11.38 -31.09 10.05
CA PHE A 286 -9.97 -30.67 10.13
C PHE A 286 -9.16 -31.12 8.91
N GLU A 287 -9.39 -32.35 8.39
CA GLU A 287 -8.74 -32.82 7.16
C GLU A 287 -9.10 -31.94 5.96
N ARG A 288 -10.36 -31.49 5.83
CA ARG A 288 -10.77 -30.53 4.80
C ARG A 288 -10.04 -29.20 4.90
N VAL A 289 -9.84 -28.67 6.11
CA VAL A 289 -9.05 -27.44 6.34
C VAL A 289 -7.60 -27.66 5.91
N ALA A 290 -7.00 -28.79 6.30
CA ALA A 290 -5.63 -29.12 5.93
C ALA A 290 -5.45 -29.24 4.40
N ASP A 291 -6.39 -29.92 3.74
CA ASP A 291 -6.36 -30.07 2.29
C ASP A 291 -6.56 -28.74 1.58
N ALA A 292 -7.46 -27.88 2.05
CA ALA A 292 -7.63 -26.52 1.52
C ALA A 292 -6.34 -25.71 1.62
N ALA A 293 -5.78 -25.64 2.83
CA ALA A 293 -4.56 -24.88 3.07
C ALA A 293 -3.39 -25.38 2.20
N ARG A 294 -3.22 -26.69 2.03
CA ARG A 294 -2.19 -27.27 1.12
C ARG A 294 -2.40 -26.95 -0.34
N ARG A 295 -3.64 -27.06 -0.83
CA ARG A 295 -3.95 -26.76 -2.23
C ARG A 295 -3.54 -25.34 -2.56
N HIS A 296 -3.89 -24.39 -1.70
CA HIS A 296 -3.59 -22.97 -1.88
C HIS A 296 -2.11 -22.65 -1.62
N ALA A 297 -1.46 -23.26 -0.64
CA ALA A 297 -0.01 -23.18 -0.45
C ALA A 297 0.74 -23.64 -1.71
N GLY A 298 0.31 -24.77 -2.29
CA GLY A 298 0.88 -25.30 -3.52
C GLY A 298 0.59 -24.43 -4.74
N ALA A 299 -0.57 -23.75 -4.79
CA ALA A 299 -0.89 -22.82 -5.87
C ALA A 299 0.01 -21.58 -5.83
N VAL A 300 0.19 -20.97 -4.66
CA VAL A 300 1.12 -19.84 -4.47
C VAL A 300 2.58 -20.28 -4.64
N GLY A 301 2.95 -21.49 -4.20
CA GLY A 301 4.29 -22.03 -4.42
C GLY A 301 4.66 -22.28 -5.89
N ARG A 302 3.67 -22.33 -6.80
CA ARG A 302 3.88 -22.39 -8.26
C ARG A 302 3.89 -21.01 -8.92
N TRP A 303 3.51 -19.95 -8.21
CA TRP A 303 3.55 -18.60 -8.72
C TRP A 303 5.01 -18.16 -8.92
N ASP A 304 5.31 -17.60 -10.10
CA ASP A 304 6.67 -17.30 -10.52
C ASP A 304 7.06 -15.84 -10.24
N ALA A 305 7.83 -15.64 -9.17
CA ALA A 305 8.36 -14.35 -8.76
C ALA A 305 9.40 -13.76 -9.73
N SER A 306 9.91 -14.53 -10.70
CA SER A 306 10.92 -14.07 -11.66
C SER A 306 10.31 -13.39 -12.89
N ARG A 307 8.98 -13.33 -12.99
CA ARG A 307 8.27 -12.72 -14.12
C ARG A 307 8.57 -11.22 -14.23
N PRO A 308 8.75 -10.69 -15.45
CA PRO A 308 8.85 -9.25 -15.66
C PRO A 308 7.64 -8.49 -15.09
N GLY A 309 7.87 -7.34 -14.48
CA GLY A 309 6.80 -6.54 -13.86
C GLY A 309 6.32 -7.05 -12.50
N THR A 310 7.02 -8.03 -11.91
CA THR A 310 6.79 -8.43 -10.52
C THR A 310 7.28 -7.32 -9.57
N PRO A 311 6.44 -6.81 -8.66
CA PRO A 311 6.87 -5.77 -7.73
C PRO A 311 7.86 -6.31 -6.70
N ASP A 312 8.71 -5.43 -6.19
CA ASP A 312 9.69 -5.81 -5.18
C ASP A 312 9.02 -6.35 -3.92
N GLY A 313 9.63 -7.38 -3.33
CA GLY A 313 9.12 -8.03 -2.12
C GLY A 313 8.03 -9.08 -2.36
N TYR A 314 7.35 -9.11 -3.52
CA TYR A 314 6.28 -10.07 -3.79
C TYR A 314 6.75 -11.53 -3.72
N GLY A 315 7.96 -11.84 -4.16
CA GLY A 315 8.54 -13.18 -4.02
C GLY A 315 8.65 -13.65 -2.55
N ARG A 316 9.03 -12.74 -1.65
CA ARG A 316 9.07 -13.03 -0.20
C ARG A 316 7.67 -13.16 0.38
N ALA A 317 6.74 -12.27 -0.03
CA ALA A 317 5.35 -12.32 0.43
C ALA A 317 4.66 -13.63 0.02
N ALA A 318 4.83 -14.05 -1.24
CA ALA A 318 4.31 -15.33 -1.75
C ALA A 318 4.89 -16.53 -0.98
N SER A 319 6.21 -16.55 -0.77
CA SER A 319 6.87 -17.63 -0.01
C SER A 319 6.34 -17.71 1.41
N ARG A 320 6.25 -16.57 2.10
CA ARG A 320 5.75 -16.49 3.47
C ARG A 320 4.29 -16.92 3.58
N TRP A 321 3.44 -16.50 2.66
CA TRP A 321 2.03 -16.93 2.60
C TRP A 321 1.90 -18.45 2.42
N ALA A 322 2.69 -19.04 1.51
CA ALA A 322 2.70 -20.48 1.31
C ALA A 322 3.20 -21.25 2.56
N GLU A 323 4.20 -20.71 3.26
CA GLU A 323 4.67 -21.25 4.54
C GLU A 323 3.60 -21.17 5.63
N ASP A 324 2.90 -20.04 5.76
CA ASP A 324 1.82 -19.84 6.72
C ASP A 324 0.68 -20.86 6.49
N LEU A 325 0.25 -21.03 5.24
CA LEU A 325 -0.77 -22.03 4.89
C LEU A 325 -0.29 -23.47 5.10
N SER A 326 0.98 -23.77 4.84
CA SER A 326 1.54 -25.10 5.10
C SER A 326 1.57 -25.41 6.60
N GLY A 327 1.98 -24.45 7.43
CA GLY A 327 1.94 -24.58 8.89
C GLY A 327 0.52 -24.77 9.43
N MET A 328 -0.45 -24.05 8.86
CA MET A 328 -1.87 -24.25 9.17
C MET A 328 -2.35 -25.66 8.80
N ALA A 329 -1.96 -26.17 7.64
CA ALA A 329 -2.33 -27.52 7.23
C ALA A 329 -1.80 -28.57 8.21
N GLU A 330 -0.54 -28.46 8.61
CA GLU A 330 0.06 -29.35 9.61
C GLU A 330 -0.65 -29.26 10.96
N LYS A 331 -1.09 -28.07 11.38
CA LYS A 331 -1.85 -27.89 12.62
C LYS A 331 -3.22 -28.55 12.53
N ALA A 332 -3.95 -28.33 11.44
CA ALA A 332 -5.24 -28.95 11.19
C ALA A 332 -5.13 -30.49 11.16
N GLU A 333 -4.10 -31.06 10.55
CA GLU A 333 -3.87 -32.51 10.58
C GLU A 333 -3.61 -33.07 11.97
N ARG A 334 -2.84 -32.35 12.81
CA ARG A 334 -2.63 -32.76 14.20
C ARG A 334 -3.96 -32.82 14.95
N CYS A 335 -4.82 -31.83 14.76
CA CYS A 335 -6.19 -31.84 15.30
C CYS A 335 -6.99 -33.02 14.75
N ALA A 336 -6.99 -33.23 13.43
CA ALA A 336 -7.66 -34.37 12.81
C ALA A 336 -7.22 -35.72 13.40
N GLY A 337 -5.91 -35.91 13.62
CA GLY A 337 -5.36 -37.11 14.22
C GLY A 337 -5.88 -37.38 15.65
N GLN A 338 -6.00 -36.33 16.47
CA GLN A 338 -6.58 -36.43 17.82
C GLN A 338 -8.05 -36.88 17.76
N TRP A 339 -8.85 -36.26 16.88
CA TRP A 339 -10.26 -36.61 16.71
C TRP A 339 -10.45 -37.99 16.07
N ARG A 340 -9.56 -38.42 15.18
CA ARG A 340 -9.55 -39.77 14.61
C ARG A 340 -9.22 -40.83 15.66
N GLN A 341 -8.39 -40.51 16.65
CA GLN A 341 -8.13 -41.41 17.78
C GLN A 341 -9.38 -41.62 18.64
N VAL A 342 -10.18 -40.56 18.89
CA VAL A 342 -11.50 -40.68 19.53
C VAL A 342 -12.44 -41.51 18.69
N SER A 343 -12.45 -41.30 17.37
CA SER A 343 -13.27 -42.06 16.44
C SER A 343 -13.02 -43.58 16.53
N VAL A 344 -11.75 -43.99 16.56
CA VAL A 344 -11.36 -45.40 16.62
C VAL A 344 -11.61 -46.01 18.00
N SER A 345 -11.39 -45.25 19.06
CA SER A 345 -11.53 -45.75 20.45
C SER A 345 -12.99 -45.77 20.94
N GLY A 346 -13.84 -44.87 20.45
CA GLY A 346 -15.19 -44.65 20.97
C GLY A 346 -15.20 -44.14 22.42
N ASP A 347 -14.07 -43.58 22.89
CA ASP A 347 -13.89 -43.17 24.28
C ASP A 347 -14.61 -41.84 24.57
N VAL A 348 -15.63 -41.90 25.41
CA VAL A 348 -16.46 -40.76 25.82
C VAL A 348 -15.66 -39.77 26.66
N ASP A 349 -14.71 -40.23 27.48
CA ASP A 349 -13.91 -39.34 28.33
C ASP A 349 -12.91 -38.55 27.48
N ALA A 350 -12.28 -39.21 26.49
CA ALA A 350 -11.41 -38.55 25.52
C ALA A 350 -12.19 -37.54 24.65
N TRP A 351 -13.42 -37.88 24.24
CA TRP A 351 -14.32 -36.95 23.54
C TRP A 351 -14.63 -35.71 24.37
N ASN A 352 -15.09 -35.89 25.61
CA ASN A 352 -15.44 -34.79 26.50
C ASN A 352 -14.23 -33.86 26.73
N SER A 353 -13.03 -34.44 26.88
CA SER A 353 -11.80 -33.67 27.02
C SER A 353 -11.45 -32.82 25.79
N LEU A 354 -11.85 -33.23 24.58
CA LEU A 354 -11.52 -32.53 23.34
C LEU A 354 -12.62 -31.57 22.90
N VAL A 355 -13.89 -31.90 23.14
CA VAL A 355 -15.04 -31.10 22.69
C VAL A 355 -15.09 -29.74 23.39
N ASP A 356 -14.72 -29.69 24.67
CA ASP A 356 -14.61 -28.44 25.44
C ASP A 356 -13.58 -27.47 24.82
N GLY A 357 -12.58 -28.00 24.12
CA GLY A 357 -11.53 -27.23 23.43
C GLY A 357 -11.75 -27.04 21.93
N LEU A 358 -12.80 -27.64 21.33
CA LEU A 358 -13.00 -27.64 19.88
C LEU A 358 -13.14 -26.22 19.32
N SER A 359 -13.97 -25.39 19.97
CA SER A 359 -14.16 -24.00 19.57
C SER A 359 -12.82 -23.24 19.54
N GLY A 360 -11.98 -23.42 20.56
CA GLY A 360 -10.63 -22.84 20.61
C GLY A 360 -9.73 -23.33 19.48
N GLN A 361 -9.76 -24.63 19.15
CA GLN A 361 -8.97 -25.18 18.03
C GLN A 361 -9.38 -24.59 16.68
N VAL A 362 -10.69 -24.40 16.44
CA VAL A 362 -11.21 -23.80 15.20
C VAL A 362 -10.90 -22.30 15.15
N SER A 363 -11.14 -21.56 16.24
CA SER A 363 -10.82 -20.14 16.33
C SER A 363 -9.33 -19.88 16.14
N ASP A 364 -8.46 -20.69 16.71
CA ASP A 364 -7.01 -20.59 16.55
C ASP A 364 -6.56 -20.69 15.07
N LEU A 365 -7.20 -21.56 14.28
CA LEU A 365 -6.92 -21.69 12.84
C LEU A 365 -7.45 -20.46 12.08
N GLY A 366 -8.65 -19.98 12.41
CA GLY A 366 -9.20 -18.74 11.82
C GLY A 366 -8.34 -17.51 12.12
N ASP A 367 -7.80 -17.43 13.33
CA ASP A 367 -6.87 -16.38 13.75
C ASP A 367 -5.54 -16.45 12.98
N GLU A 368 -4.99 -17.65 12.79
CA GLU A 368 -3.78 -17.84 11.98
C GLU A 368 -3.99 -17.40 10.52
N LEU A 369 -5.15 -17.71 9.92
CA LEU A 369 -5.48 -17.31 8.55
C LEU A 369 -5.57 -15.79 8.45
N SER A 370 -6.25 -15.17 9.43
CA SER A 370 -6.40 -13.73 9.52
C SER A 370 -5.05 -13.02 9.67
N ARG A 371 -4.15 -13.55 10.52
CA ARG A 371 -2.78 -13.02 10.68
C ARG A 371 -1.97 -13.17 9.41
N ALA A 372 -2.06 -14.33 8.74
CA ALA A 372 -1.39 -14.54 7.46
C ALA A 372 -1.88 -13.53 6.41
N ARG A 373 -3.18 -13.23 6.36
CA ARG A 373 -3.78 -12.30 5.38
C ARG A 373 -3.28 -10.88 5.61
N VAL A 374 -3.27 -10.44 6.86
CA VAL A 374 -2.76 -9.12 7.24
C VAL A 374 -1.26 -8.99 6.92
N ARG A 375 -0.46 -10.02 7.22
CA ARG A 375 0.96 -10.06 6.86
C ARG A 375 1.18 -10.00 5.36
N PHE A 376 0.41 -10.76 4.58
CA PHE A 376 0.50 -10.74 3.13
C PHE A 376 0.20 -9.35 2.57
N GLY A 377 -0.91 -8.71 2.98
CA GLY A 377 -1.25 -7.37 2.51
C GLY A 377 -0.19 -6.31 2.85
N ARG A 378 0.50 -6.47 3.99
CA ARG A 378 1.63 -5.61 4.36
C ARG A 378 2.87 -5.88 3.50
N ASP A 379 3.20 -7.15 3.27
CA ASP A 379 4.43 -7.57 2.61
C ASP A 379 4.31 -7.49 1.06
N ALA A 380 3.10 -7.54 0.49
CA ALA A 380 2.76 -7.43 -0.94
C ALA A 380 1.93 -6.16 -1.25
N ARG A 381 2.51 -4.99 -0.98
CA ARG A 381 1.85 -3.70 -1.24
C ARG A 381 1.53 -3.52 -2.73
N VAL A 382 0.32 -3.09 -3.03
CA VAL A 382 -0.11 -2.83 -4.41
C VAL A 382 0.71 -1.67 -4.99
N PRO A 383 1.39 -1.86 -6.14
CA PRO A 383 2.41 -0.92 -6.61
C PRO A 383 1.84 0.41 -7.13
N ASN A 384 0.62 0.41 -7.69
CA ASN A 384 0.00 1.61 -8.24
C ASN A 384 -1.53 1.47 -8.35
N ALA A 385 -2.22 2.58 -8.62
CA ALA A 385 -3.68 2.62 -8.75
C ALA A 385 -4.22 1.74 -9.90
N ALA A 386 -3.53 1.68 -11.04
CA ALA A 386 -3.97 0.84 -12.17
C ALA A 386 -3.98 -0.65 -11.81
N THR A 387 -2.98 -1.11 -11.05
CA THR A 387 -2.91 -2.48 -10.53
C THR A 387 -3.99 -2.71 -9.46
N ALA A 388 -4.25 -1.73 -8.59
CA ALA A 388 -5.33 -1.81 -7.60
C ALA A 388 -6.69 -2.00 -8.26
N GLU A 389 -7.01 -1.16 -9.26
CA GLU A 389 -8.25 -1.27 -10.04
C GLU A 389 -8.37 -2.62 -10.75
N ALA A 390 -7.26 -3.15 -11.28
CA ALA A 390 -7.25 -4.47 -11.91
C ALA A 390 -7.49 -5.62 -10.92
N ILE A 391 -6.92 -5.54 -9.71
CA ILE A 391 -7.19 -6.49 -8.62
C ILE A 391 -8.67 -6.44 -8.24
N ASP A 392 -9.23 -5.24 -8.03
CA ASP A 392 -10.64 -5.08 -7.64
C ASP A 392 -11.60 -5.51 -8.75
N ALA A 393 -11.27 -5.26 -10.02
CA ALA A 393 -12.04 -5.75 -11.16
C ALA A 393 -12.05 -7.29 -11.22
N ALA A 394 -10.91 -7.95 -10.96
CA ALA A 394 -10.82 -9.40 -10.92
C ALA A 394 -11.71 -10.00 -9.81
N ARG A 395 -11.73 -9.37 -8.62
CA ARG A 395 -12.62 -9.75 -7.51
C ARG A 395 -14.10 -9.61 -7.87
N GLY A 396 -14.46 -8.57 -8.61
CA GLY A 396 -15.83 -8.33 -9.06
C GLY A 396 -16.31 -9.32 -10.11
N SER A 397 -15.43 -9.75 -11.04
CA SER A 397 -15.81 -10.68 -12.11
C SER A 397 -16.10 -12.11 -11.64
N ASP A 398 -15.52 -12.53 -10.51
CA ASP A 398 -15.76 -13.87 -9.95
C ASP A 398 -17.14 -14.00 -9.27
N GLY A 399 -17.81 -12.88 -8.96
CA GLY A 399 -19.14 -12.85 -8.34
C GLY A 399 -20.33 -12.96 -9.30
N ASP A 400 -20.15 -12.60 -10.59
CA ASP A 400 -21.25 -12.51 -11.57
C ASP A 400 -21.49 -13.81 -12.37
N GLY A 401 -20.72 -14.87 -12.12
CA GLY A 401 -20.76 -16.13 -12.88
C GLY A 401 -21.93 -17.08 -12.58
N ALA A 402 -22.74 -16.83 -11.54
CA ALA A 402 -23.78 -17.76 -11.09
C ALA A 402 -25.21 -17.44 -11.59
N GLY A 403 -25.40 -16.46 -12.48
CA GLY A 403 -26.73 -15.93 -12.77
C GLY A 403 -26.99 -15.46 -14.19
N ALA A 404 -26.75 -16.28 -15.22
CA ALA A 404 -27.37 -16.02 -16.53
C ALA A 404 -27.49 -17.29 -17.39
N GLY A 405 -28.72 -17.67 -17.73
CA GLY A 405 -28.97 -18.51 -18.91
C GLY A 405 -29.99 -19.65 -18.83
N GLY A 406 -31.00 -19.58 -17.95
CA GLY A 406 -32.23 -20.36 -18.09
C GLY A 406 -33.33 -19.50 -18.69
N GLY A 407 -33.53 -19.61 -20.01
CA GLY A 407 -34.59 -18.95 -20.78
C GLY A 407 -34.67 -19.50 -22.19
#